data_AF-X1VHB1-F1
#
_entry.id   AF-X1VHB1-F1
#
_cell.length_a   1.000
_cell.length_b   1.000
_cell.length_c   1.000
_cell.angle_alpha   90.00
_cell.angle_beta   90.00
_cell.angle_gamma   90.00
#
_symmetry.space_group_name_H-M   'P 1'
#
loop_
_entity.id
_entity.type
_entity.pdbx_description
1 polymer ?
#
loop_
_entity_poly.entity_id
_entity_poly.type
_entity_poly.pdbx_seq_one_letter_code
_entity_poly.pdbx_strand_id
1 'polypeptide(L)' 'MKINLSVKSDQLNKEDLRALLQAIRDCEMATFPDKEVYISGEAPELSTDEMTEILTSIKPPYNYGPVIFK' A
#
# COMPACT_ATOMS: atom_id res chain seq x y z
N MET A 1 8.45 -1.63 18.48
CA MET A 1 9.23 -0.42 18.15
C MET A 1 8.50 0.31 17.04
N LYS A 2 8.31 1.62 17.14
CA LYS A 2 7.67 2.40 16.08
C LYS A 2 8.70 2.75 15.01
N ILE A 3 8.45 2.35 13.76
CA ILE A 3 9.33 2.59 12.61
C ILE A 3 8.48 3.23 11.52
N ASN A 4 8.95 4.34 10.95
CA ASN A 4 8.36 4.92 9.75
C ASN A 4 9.35 4.74 8.60
N LEU A 5 8.95 4.04 7.55
CA LEU A 5 9.74 3.81 6.34
C LEU A 5 8.98 4.43 5.15
N SER A 6 9.71 5.09 4.25
CA SER A 6 9.14 5.71 3.05
C SER A 6 9.87 5.22 1.80
N VAL A 7 9.12 4.75 0.81
CA VAL A 7 9.62 4.36 -0.52
C VAL A 7 9.09 5.40 -1.52
N LYS A 8 9.97 5.96 -2.35
CA LYS A 8 9.64 6.99 -3.35
C LYS A 8 10.13 6.55 -4.72
N SER A 9 9.35 6.86 -5.76
CA SER A 9 9.76 6.66 -7.15
C SER A 9 9.06 7.67 -8.04
N ASP A 10 9.81 8.24 -8.98
CA ASP A 10 9.30 9.11 -10.04
C ASP A 10 9.02 8.33 -11.33
N GLN A 11 9.16 7.00 -11.30
CA GLN A 11 9.10 6.13 -12.49
C GLN A 11 7.97 5.10 -12.43
N LEU A 12 7.44 4.81 -11.24
CA LEU A 12 6.38 3.81 -11.09
C LEU A 12 5.05 4.42 -11.51
N ASN A 13 4.35 3.74 -12.41
CA ASN A 13 2.99 4.10 -12.77
C ASN A 13 1.96 3.45 -11.81
N LYS A 14 0.67 3.64 -12.11
CA LYS A 14 -0.46 3.07 -11.36
C LYS A 14 -0.36 1.55 -11.13
N GLU A 15 -0.03 0.80 -12.17
CA GLU A 15 0.05 -0.66 -12.10
C GLU A 15 1.28 -1.13 -11.34
N ASP A 16 2.41 -0.43 -11.51
CA ASP A 16 3.62 -0.71 -10.75
C ASP A 16 3.44 -0.43 -9.25
N LEU A 17 2.72 0.65 -8.91
CA LEU A 17 2.35 0.95 -7.52
C LEU A 17 1.49 -0.16 -6.92
N ARG A 18 0.49 -0.65 -7.67
CA ARG A 18 -0.32 -1.80 -7.26
C ARG A 18 0.55 -3.05 -7.03
N ALA A 19 1.44 -3.35 -7.96
CA ALA A 19 2.35 -4.50 -7.85
C ALA A 19 3.29 -4.39 -6.65
N LEU A 20 3.83 -3.18 -6.39
CA LEU A 20 4.67 -2.91 -5.24
C LEU A 20 3.92 -3.14 -3.92
N LEU A 21 2.70 -2.61 -3.81
CA LEU A 21 1.87 -2.79 -2.61
C LEU A 21 1.50 -4.26 -2.38
N GLN A 22 1.23 -5.00 -3.45
CA GLN A 22 0.97 -6.44 -3.37
C GLN A 22 2.21 -7.20 -2.88
N ALA A 23 3.39 -6.90 -3.43
CA ALA A 23 4.63 -7.53 -3.00
C ALA A 23 4.96 -7.24 -1.52
N ILE A 24 4.69 -6.03 -1.03
CA ILE A 24 4.84 -5.69 0.39
C ILE A 24 3.89 -6.54 1.24
N ARG A 25 2.62 -6.67 0.82
CA ARG A 25 1.63 -7.47 1.53
C ARG A 25 1.99 -8.95 1.57
N ASP A 26 2.47 -9.50 0.46
CA ASP A 26 2.91 -10.90 0.39
C ASP A 26 4.10 -11.16 1.33
N CYS A 27 5.06 -10.23 1.35
CA CYS A 27 6.23 -10.30 2.24
C CYS A 27 5.82 -10.22 3.72
N GLU A 28 4.90 -9.33 4.07
CA GLU A 28 4.34 -9.20 5.41
C GLU A 28 3.67 -10.52 5.84
N MET A 29 2.78 -11.06 5.02
CA MET A 29 2.05 -12.29 5.35
C MET A 29 2.97 -13.50 5.48
N ALA A 30 4.06 -13.56 4.71
CA ALA A 30 5.03 -14.64 4.78
C ALA A 30 5.97 -14.53 5.99
N THR A 31 6.36 -13.32 6.38
CA THR A 31 7.43 -13.09 7.37
C THR A 31 6.89 -12.73 8.76
N PHE A 32 5.79 -12.01 8.80
CA PHE A 32 5.23 -11.39 10.01
C PHE A 32 3.69 -11.57 10.09
N PRO A 33 3.16 -12.80 9.97
CA PRO A 33 1.71 -13.05 9.88
C PRO A 33 0.90 -12.59 11.10
N ASP A 34 1.55 -12.39 12.24
CA ASP A 34 0.95 -11.97 13.51
C ASP A 34 1.18 -10.48 13.84
N LYS A 35 1.83 -9.72 12.93
CA LYS A 35 2.11 -8.29 13.14
C LYS A 35 1.15 -7.44 12.35
N GLU A 36 0.76 -6.31 12.93
CA GLU A 36 0.01 -5.28 12.22
C GLU A 36 0.97 -4.34 11.50
N VAL A 37 0.93 -4.35 10.16
CA VAL A 37 1.60 -3.35 9.33
C VAL A 37 0.58 -2.42 8.72
N TYR A 38 0.91 -1.13 8.75
CA TYR A 38 0.11 -0.07 8.14
C TYR A 38 0.89 0.47 6.94
N ILE A 39 0.21 0.62 5.80
CA ILE A 39 0.78 1.26 4.62
C ILE A 39 0.08 2.58 4.35
N SER A 40 0.87 3.63 4.20
CA SER A 40 0.45 4.93 3.68
C SER A 40 1.07 5.12 2.30
N GLY A 41 0.26 5.53 1.31
CA GLY A 41 0.73 5.86 -0.02
C GLY A 41 0.31 7.28 -0.40
N GLU A 42 1.24 8.03 -0.99
CA GLU A 42 0.99 9.35 -1.57
C GLU A 42 1.33 9.29 -3.05
N ALA A 43 0.33 9.56 -3.91
CA ALA A 43 0.48 9.57 -5.35
C ALA A 43 -0.29 10.78 -5.92
N PRO A 44 0.35 11.96 -6.02
CA PRO A 44 -0.31 13.20 -6.40
C PRO A 44 -0.97 13.16 -7.79
N GLU A 45 -0.49 12.28 -8.67
CA GLU A 45 -1.01 12.11 -10.02
C GLU A 45 -2.25 11.21 -10.09
N LEU A 46 -2.57 10.48 -9.02
CA LEU A 46 -3.74 9.62 -8.96
C LEU A 46 -4.92 10.33 -8.32
N SER A 47 -6.10 10.15 -8.91
CA SER A 47 -7.35 10.56 -8.28
C SER A 47 -7.64 9.71 -7.04
N THR A 48 -8.52 10.23 -6.18
CA THR A 48 -9.01 9.49 -5.00
C THR A 48 -9.62 8.14 -5.38
N ASP A 49 -10.33 8.07 -6.51
CA ASP A 49 -10.99 6.84 -6.96
C ASP A 49 -9.95 5.80 -7.44
N GLU A 50 -8.93 6.23 -8.18
CA GLU A 50 -7.84 5.36 -8.62
C GLU A 50 -7.01 4.83 -7.44
N MET A 51 -6.74 5.70 -6.46
CA MET A 51 -6.04 5.28 -5.24
C MET A 51 -6.88 4.30 -4.43
N THR A 52 -8.20 4.53 -4.33
CA THR A 52 -9.14 3.59 -3.69
C THR A 52 -9.14 2.24 -4.41
N GLU A 53 -9.18 2.24 -5.73
CA GLU A 53 -9.16 1.04 -6.56
C GLU A 53 -7.88 0.22 -6.32
N ILE A 54 -6.71 0.87 -6.27
CA ILE A 54 -5.44 0.19 -5.97
C ILE A 54 -5.49 -0.42 -4.56
N LEU A 55 -5.83 0.37 -3.55
CA LEU A 55 -5.74 -0.09 -2.17
C LEU A 55 -6.75 -1.22 -1.86
N THR A 56 -7.92 -1.20 -2.50
CA THR A 56 -8.94 -2.25 -2.35
C THR A 56 -8.63 -3.52 -3.15
N SER A 57 -7.74 -3.45 -4.15
CA SER A 57 -7.34 -4.62 -4.94
C SER A 57 -6.30 -5.51 -4.26
N ILE A 58 -5.55 -4.99 -3.28
CA ILE A 58 -4.49 -5.73 -2.56
C ILE A 58 -5.06 -6.92 -1.76
N LYS A 59 -4.38 -8.07 -1.84
CA LYS A 59 -4.78 -9.32 -1.15
C LYS A 59 -3.64 -9.90 -0.29
N PRO A 60 -3.94 -10.53 0.86
CA PRO A 60 -5.20 -10.41 1.59
C PRO A 60 -5.45 -8.94 2.00
N PRO A 61 -6.72 -8.51 2.13
CA PRO A 61 -7.02 -7.13 2.50
C PRO A 61 -6.38 -6.79 3.85
N TYR A 62 -6.06 -5.51 4.04
CA TYR A 62 -5.67 -5.00 5.35
C TYR A 62 -6.87 -5.01 6.30
N ASN A 63 -6.61 -5.26 7.59
CA ASN A 63 -7.66 -5.31 8.62
C ASN A 63 -8.35 -3.95 8.80
N TYR A 64 -7.62 -2.86 8.54
CA TYR A 64 -8.14 -1.50 8.52
C TYR A 64 -8.15 -1.01 7.07
N GLY A 65 -9.32 -0.53 6.64
CA GLY A 65 -9.56 -0.12 5.25
C GLY A 65 -8.71 1.09 4.84
N PRO A 66 -8.63 1.37 3.52
CA PRO A 66 -7.84 2.47 3.03
C PRO A 66 -8.30 3.80 3.63
N VAL A 67 -7.38 4.50 4.30
CA VAL A 67 -7.59 5.87 4.76
C VAL A 67 -6.91 6.78 3.75
N ILE A 68 -7.72 7.52 2.99
CA ILE A 68 -7.22 8.49 2.02
C ILE A 68 -7.18 9.86 2.69
N PHE A 69 -5.97 10.35 2.91
CA PHE A 69 -5.75 11.71 3.39
C PHE A 69 -5.77 12.66 2.18
N LYS A 70 -6.61 13.70 2.25
CA LYS A 70 -6.64 14.82 1.29
C LYS A 70 -5.90 16.01 1.85
#